data_AF-A0A6B9TGT9-F1
#
_entry.id   AF-A0A6B9TGT9-F1
#
_cell.length_a   1.000
_cell.length_b   1.000
_cell.length_c   1.000
_cell.angle_alpha   90.00
_cell.angle_beta   90.00
_cell.angle_gamma   90.00
#
_symmetry.space_group_name_H-M   'P 1'
#
loop_
_entity.id
_entity.type
_entity.pdbx_description
1 polymer ?
#
loop_
_entity_poly.entity_id
_entity_poly.type
_entity_poly.pdbx_seq_one_letter_code
_entity_poly.pdbx_strand_id
1 'polypeptide(L)'
;MIIKDLRGQGGAEYILLFGAIIVIAIAALYIYVSYFRISGDEAVDVTLTITNTGPSKSLFIYEANNTTGGGSRHISSGNPGNRFFLLQPGASSTFSLGRMTAGTSFTIEGGVGDPRRGADDLRGIGQRGLWTLRIGNQTYSWTINGPYDYRKNPTGSVIMSFSISGGKGSPFRFSADQLRVRGNVSGG
;
A
#
# COMPACT_ATOMS: atom_id res chain seq x y z
N MET A 1 48.80 -58.34 -6.47
CA MET A 1 48.98 -56.99 -7.03
C MET A 1 47.60 -56.44 -7.38
N ILE A 2 47.01 -55.60 -6.53
CA ILE A 2 45.70 -54.98 -6.79
C ILE A 2 46.00 -53.67 -7.50
N ILE A 3 45.83 -53.67 -8.83
CA ILE A 3 45.95 -52.46 -9.65
C ILE A 3 44.76 -51.56 -9.27
N LYS A 4 45.06 -50.42 -8.63
CA LYS A 4 44.06 -49.44 -8.20
C LYS A 4 43.41 -48.79 -9.42
N ASP A 5 42.14 -49.11 -9.62
CA ASP A 5 41.25 -48.50 -10.59
C ASP A 5 40.87 -47.08 -10.13
N LEU A 6 41.71 -46.09 -10.43
CA LEU A 6 41.53 -44.67 -10.05
C LEU A 6 41.21 -43.77 -11.26
N ARG A 7 40.99 -44.34 -12.44
CA ARG A 7 40.80 -43.58 -13.69
C ARG A 7 39.35 -43.19 -14.02
N GLY A 8 38.37 -43.69 -13.26
CA GLY A 8 36.94 -43.34 -13.41
C GLY A 8 36.37 -42.46 -12.29
N GLN A 9 37.09 -42.30 -11.18
CA GLN A 9 36.58 -41.67 -9.97
C GLN A 9 36.45 -40.14 -10.09
N GLY A 10 37.41 -39.46 -10.74
CA GLY A 10 37.33 -38.02 -10.93
C GLY A 10 36.14 -37.58 -11.80
N GLY A 11 35.88 -38.29 -12.91
CA GLY A 11 34.75 -37.99 -13.80
C GLY A 11 33.38 -38.21 -13.14
N ALA A 12 33.26 -39.30 -12.37
CA ALA A 12 32.05 -39.59 -11.61
C ALA A 12 31.76 -38.54 -10.52
N GLU A 13 32.79 -38.04 -9.83
CA GLU A 13 32.67 -36.99 -8.82
C GLU A 13 32.17 -35.67 -9.40
N TYR A 14 32.67 -35.25 -10.58
CA TYR A 14 32.18 -34.04 -11.25
C TYR A 14 30.72 -34.15 -11.70
N ILE A 15 30.31 -35.32 -12.22
CA ILE A 15 28.92 -35.56 -12.63
C ILE A 15 28.00 -35.55 -11.40
N LEU A 16 28.44 -36.15 -10.29
CA LEU A 16 27.67 -36.20 -9.05
C LEU A 16 27.54 -34.81 -8.41
N LEU A 17 28.60 -34.00 -8.41
CA LEU A 17 28.57 -32.62 -7.94
C LEU A 17 27.64 -31.75 -8.81
N PHE A 18 27.72 -31.90 -10.13
CA PHE A 18 26.86 -31.17 -11.06
C PHE A 18 25.37 -31.54 -10.88
N GLY A 19 25.07 -32.84 -10.70
CA GLY A 19 23.73 -33.32 -10.40
C GLY A 19 23.18 -32.76 -9.08
N ALA A 20 24.00 -32.73 -8.03
CA ALA A 20 23.61 -32.16 -6.74
C ALA A 20 23.27 -30.66 -6.87
N ILE A 21 24.06 -29.88 -7.62
CA ILE A 21 23.79 -28.45 -7.87
C ILE A 21 22.47 -28.26 -8.61
N ILE A 22 22.19 -29.07 -9.63
CA ILE A 22 20.92 -29.01 -10.37
C ILE A 22 19.74 -29.30 -9.43
N VAL A 23 19.83 -30.35 -8.61
CA VAL A 23 18.77 -30.71 -7.66
C VAL A 23 18.52 -29.58 -6.66
N ILE A 24 19.58 -28.97 -6.12
CA ILE A 24 19.46 -27.82 -5.22
C ILE A 24 18.85 -26.62 -5.94
N ALA A 25 19.24 -26.33 -7.19
CA ALA A 25 18.69 -25.23 -7.96
C ALA A 25 17.19 -25.44 -8.27
N ILE A 26 16.78 -26.66 -8.63
CA ILE A 26 15.38 -27.01 -8.85
C ILE A 26 14.59 -26.92 -7.54
N ALA A 27 15.13 -27.43 -6.43
CA ALA A 27 14.48 -27.35 -5.13
C ALA A 27 14.34 -25.88 -4.65
N ALA A 28 15.38 -25.06 -4.82
CA ALA A 28 15.34 -23.64 -4.51
C ALA A 28 14.33 -22.90 -5.39
N LEU A 29 14.26 -23.22 -6.69
CA LEU A 29 13.26 -22.67 -7.60
C LEU A 29 11.85 -23.13 -7.22
N TYR A 30 11.67 -24.38 -6.81
CA TYR A 30 10.38 -24.91 -6.35
C TYR A 30 9.92 -24.23 -5.06
N ILE A 31 10.82 -24.05 -4.08
CA ILE A 31 10.54 -23.33 -2.84
C ILE A 31 10.24 -21.86 -3.15
N TYR A 32 11.03 -21.22 -4.02
CA TYR A 32 10.78 -19.84 -4.48
C TYR A 32 9.38 -19.73 -5.08
N VAL A 33 9.07 -20.56 -6.07
CA VAL A 33 7.76 -20.59 -6.72
C VAL A 33 6.64 -20.90 -5.71
N SER A 34 6.86 -21.78 -4.73
CA SER A 34 5.86 -22.12 -3.70
C SER A 34 5.64 -20.98 -2.70
N TYR A 35 6.70 -20.30 -2.27
CA TYR A 35 6.64 -19.11 -1.41
C TYR A 35 5.90 -17.95 -2.11
N PHE A 36 6.05 -17.82 -3.43
CA PHE A 36 5.27 -16.86 -4.23
C PHE A 36 3.91 -17.40 -4.70
N ARG A 37 3.58 -18.68 -4.41
CA ARG A 37 2.29 -19.34 -4.62
C ARG A 37 1.50 -19.51 -3.32
N ILE A 38 1.53 -18.50 -2.46
CA ILE A 38 0.51 -18.35 -1.42
C ILE A 38 -0.86 -18.24 -2.11
N SER A 39 -1.81 -19.05 -1.63
CA SER A 39 -3.12 -19.33 -2.19
C SER A 39 -3.89 -18.06 -2.56
N GLY A 40 -4.52 -18.04 -3.75
CA GLY A 40 -5.24 -16.90 -4.30
C GLY A 40 -6.53 -16.48 -3.59
N ASP A 41 -6.70 -16.88 -2.33
CA ASP A 41 -7.85 -16.59 -1.47
C ASP A 41 -7.42 -16.00 -0.12
N GLU A 42 -6.10 -15.84 0.11
CA GLU A 42 -5.59 -15.26 1.36
C GLU A 42 -5.82 -13.75 1.37
N ALA A 43 -6.70 -13.32 2.28
CA ALA A 43 -6.97 -11.91 2.48
C ALA A 43 -5.74 -11.20 3.08
N VAL A 44 -5.31 -10.10 2.48
CA VAL A 44 -4.18 -9.28 2.95
C VAL A 44 -4.63 -8.15 3.84
N ASP A 45 -3.86 -7.88 4.89
CA ASP A 45 -4.08 -6.71 5.74
C ASP A 45 -3.79 -5.42 4.98
N VAL A 46 -4.72 -4.47 5.11
CA VAL A 46 -4.61 -3.13 4.56
C VAL A 46 -4.59 -2.12 5.69
N THR A 47 -3.55 -1.29 5.74
CA THR A 47 -3.39 -0.25 6.76
C THR A 47 -3.01 1.08 6.12
N LEU A 48 -3.65 2.15 6.56
CA LEU A 48 -3.35 3.52 6.16
C LEU A 48 -2.68 4.26 7.33
N THR A 49 -1.50 4.82 7.10
CA THR A 49 -0.84 5.74 8.03
C THR A 49 -0.87 7.14 7.45
N ILE A 50 -1.22 8.13 8.27
CA ILE A 50 -1.24 9.54 7.89
C ILE A 50 -0.29 10.27 8.82
N THR A 51 0.70 10.95 8.25
CA THR A 51 1.71 11.72 8.97
C THR A 51 1.57 13.20 8.65
N ASN A 52 1.60 14.06 9.68
CA ASN A 52 1.71 15.49 9.47
C ASN A 52 3.16 15.85 9.15
N THR A 53 3.41 16.27 7.92
CA THR A 53 4.73 16.72 7.45
C THR A 53 4.80 18.24 7.27
N GLY A 54 3.74 18.94 7.66
CA GLY A 54 3.69 20.40 7.70
C GLY A 54 4.33 20.97 8.97
N PRO A 55 4.55 22.30 8.99
CA PRO A 55 5.23 22.98 10.09
C PRO A 55 4.36 23.12 11.35
N SER A 56 3.04 23.00 11.21
CA SER A 56 2.07 23.31 12.25
C SER A 56 1.09 22.18 12.50
N LYS A 57 0.46 22.19 13.68
CA LYS A 57 -0.67 21.32 13.98
C LYS A 57 -1.74 21.52 12.90
N SER A 58 -2.24 20.43 12.34
CA SER A 58 -3.14 20.48 11.19
C SER A 58 -4.31 19.52 11.39
N LEU A 59 -5.46 19.87 10.81
CA LEU A 59 -6.63 18.99 10.75
C LEU A 59 -6.50 18.07 9.54
N PHE A 60 -6.68 16.78 9.75
CA PHE A 60 -6.60 15.76 8.71
C PHE A 60 -7.94 15.08 8.54
N ILE A 61 -8.24 14.66 7.31
CA ILE A 61 -9.35 13.79 7.00
C ILE A 61 -8.91 12.67 6.06
N TYR A 62 -9.49 11.48 6.26
CA TYR A 62 -9.53 10.48 5.21
C TYR A 62 -10.91 9.82 5.12
N GLU A 63 -11.24 9.37 3.93
CA GLU A 63 -12.40 8.52 3.63
C GLU A 63 -11.94 7.34 2.78
N ALA A 64 -12.40 6.13 3.10
CA ALA A 64 -12.02 4.91 2.40
C ALA A 64 -13.27 4.13 1.98
N ASN A 65 -13.41 3.91 0.67
CA ASN A 65 -14.61 3.32 0.07
C ASN A 65 -14.26 2.08 -0.74
N ASN A 66 -14.95 0.97 -0.49
CA ASN A 66 -14.92 -0.21 -1.32
C ASN A 66 -15.71 0.07 -2.61
N THR A 67 -15.03 -0.09 -3.74
CA THR A 67 -15.57 0.13 -5.08
C THR A 67 -15.64 -1.14 -5.94
N THR A 68 -15.50 -2.29 -5.30
CA THR A 68 -15.59 -3.60 -5.95
C THR A 68 -16.95 -3.76 -6.64
N GLY A 69 -16.94 -4.22 -7.90
CA GLY A 69 -18.16 -4.38 -8.69
C GLY A 69 -18.85 -3.08 -9.10
N GLY A 70 -18.17 -1.92 -9.02
CA GLY A 70 -18.71 -0.63 -9.43
C GLY A 70 -19.59 0.08 -8.39
N GLY A 71 -19.72 -0.49 -7.18
CA GLY A 71 -20.34 0.20 -6.05
C GLY A 71 -19.46 1.29 -5.44
N SER A 72 -19.97 2.00 -4.44
CA SER A 72 -19.16 2.78 -3.50
C SER A 72 -19.77 2.61 -2.11
N ARG A 73 -19.12 1.82 -1.27
CA ARG A 73 -19.57 1.54 0.11
C ARG A 73 -18.41 1.80 1.05
N HIS A 74 -18.67 2.47 2.17
CA HIS A 74 -17.61 2.73 3.14
C HIS A 74 -16.99 1.42 3.62
N ILE A 75 -15.66 1.37 3.70
CA ILE A 75 -14.97 0.23 4.31
C ILE A 75 -15.23 0.31 5.82
N SER A 76 -16.05 -0.61 6.33
CA SER A 76 -16.51 -0.65 7.72
C SER A 76 -15.71 -1.59 8.63
N SER A 77 -14.70 -2.30 8.11
CA SER A 77 -13.80 -3.12 8.92
C SER A 77 -12.77 -2.25 9.63
N GLY A 78 -12.76 -2.28 10.96
CA GLY A 78 -11.84 -1.49 11.79
C GLY A 78 -12.41 -0.11 12.18
N ASN A 79 -11.63 0.95 11.97
CA ASN A 79 -12.04 2.33 12.23
C ASN A 79 -12.62 2.92 10.93
N PRO A 80 -13.95 3.15 10.84
CA PRO A 80 -14.58 3.54 9.58
C PRO A 80 -13.96 4.85 9.06
N GLY A 81 -13.67 4.86 7.76
CA GLY A 81 -13.26 6.07 7.04
C GLY A 81 -14.34 7.16 7.16
N ASN A 82 -13.92 8.42 6.98
CA ASN A 82 -14.62 9.67 7.29
C ASN A 82 -14.38 10.17 8.71
N ARG A 83 -13.10 10.35 9.08
CA ARG A 83 -12.71 10.93 10.36
C ARG A 83 -11.89 12.18 10.17
N PHE A 84 -12.27 13.21 10.90
CA PHE A 84 -11.43 14.36 11.18
C PHE A 84 -10.60 14.09 12.42
N PHE A 85 -9.30 14.38 12.36
CA PHE A 85 -8.41 14.24 13.51
C PHE A 85 -7.28 15.25 13.41
N LEU A 86 -6.73 15.63 14.56
CA LEU A 86 -5.63 16.59 14.65
C LEU A 86 -4.31 15.83 14.81
N LEU A 87 -3.29 16.25 14.07
CA LEU A 87 -1.93 15.77 14.27
C LEU A 87 -0.99 16.94 14.53
N GLN A 88 -0.12 16.79 15.54
CA GLN A 88 1.03 17.68 15.72
C GLN A 88 2.05 17.47 14.59
N PRO A 89 2.94 18.44 14.30
CA PRO A 89 4.03 18.26 13.34
C PRO A 89 4.85 17.00 13.64
N GLY A 90 5.12 16.18 12.62
CA GLY A 90 5.85 14.92 12.75
C GLY A 90 5.07 13.75 13.36
N ALA A 91 3.86 13.98 13.90
CA ALA A 91 3.03 12.92 14.44
C ALA A 91 2.33 12.13 13.33
N SER A 92 2.05 10.84 13.62
CA SER A 92 1.34 9.94 12.72
C SER A 92 0.12 9.31 13.40
N SER A 93 -0.89 8.97 12.61
CA SER A 93 -1.98 8.09 13.02
C SER A 93 -2.12 6.94 12.03
N THR A 94 -2.34 5.73 12.52
CA THR A 94 -2.48 4.51 11.70
C THR A 94 -3.88 3.93 11.85
N PHE A 95 -4.46 3.53 10.73
CA PHE A 95 -5.82 3.04 10.61
C PHE A 95 -5.80 1.68 9.90
N SER A 96 -6.37 0.66 10.52
CA SER A 96 -6.62 -0.61 9.82
C SER A 96 -7.88 -0.45 8.97
N LEU A 97 -7.74 -0.75 7.67
CA LEU A 97 -8.85 -0.82 6.71
C LEU A 97 -9.38 -2.26 6.58
N GLY A 98 -8.86 -3.19 7.38
CA GLY A 98 -9.24 -4.60 7.40
C GLY A 98 -8.46 -5.47 6.42
N ARG A 99 -8.98 -6.69 6.22
CA ARG A 99 -8.40 -7.69 5.31
C ARG A 99 -9.14 -7.69 3.98
N MET A 100 -8.41 -7.65 2.87
CA MET A 100 -8.97 -7.61 1.52
C MET A 100 -8.47 -8.76 0.66
N THR A 101 -9.34 -9.35 -0.14
CA THR A 101 -9.00 -10.47 -1.04
C THR A 101 -8.70 -9.99 -2.46
N ALA A 102 -8.15 -10.89 -3.28
CA ALA A 102 -7.98 -10.68 -4.71
C ALA A 102 -9.31 -10.26 -5.38
N GLY A 103 -9.25 -9.29 -6.28
CA GLY A 103 -10.41 -8.71 -6.95
C GLY A 103 -11.06 -7.54 -6.20
N THR A 104 -10.59 -7.20 -4.99
CA THR A 104 -11.09 -6.04 -4.25
C THR A 104 -10.59 -4.74 -4.90
N SER A 105 -11.49 -3.79 -5.11
CA SER A 105 -11.15 -2.40 -5.48
C SER A 105 -11.64 -1.44 -4.40
N PHE A 106 -10.87 -0.38 -4.15
CA PHE A 106 -11.24 0.65 -3.19
C PHE A 106 -10.59 2.00 -3.52
N THR A 107 -11.10 3.06 -2.90
CA THR A 107 -10.55 4.40 -2.99
C THR A 107 -10.19 4.92 -1.61
N ILE A 108 -9.20 5.81 -1.57
CA ILE A 108 -8.87 6.62 -0.40
C ILE A 108 -8.90 8.07 -0.83
N GLU A 109 -9.81 8.84 -0.23
CA GLU A 109 -9.80 10.29 -0.28
C GLU A 109 -9.09 10.83 0.96
N GLY A 110 -8.23 11.83 0.77
CA GLY A 110 -7.52 12.49 1.87
C GLY A 110 -7.53 14.01 1.70
N GLY A 111 -7.46 14.71 2.82
CA GLY A 111 -7.34 16.17 2.89
C GLY A 111 -6.57 16.61 4.11
N VAL A 112 -5.87 17.74 4.00
CA VAL A 112 -5.21 18.40 5.13
C VAL A 112 -5.58 19.88 5.17
N GLY A 113 -5.91 20.36 6.37
CA GLY A 113 -6.35 21.71 6.66
C GLY A 113 -7.84 21.93 6.51
N ASP A 114 -8.30 23.04 7.10
CA ASP A 114 -9.64 23.59 6.88
C ASP A 114 -9.49 25.12 6.83
N PRO A 115 -9.69 25.78 5.67
CA PRO A 115 -9.49 27.22 5.54
C PRO A 115 -10.48 28.05 6.35
N ARG A 116 -11.49 27.42 6.97
CA ARG A 116 -12.55 28.10 7.74
C ARG A 116 -12.58 27.74 9.21
N ARG A 117 -11.83 26.75 9.69
CA ARG A 117 -11.85 26.32 11.10
C ARG A 117 -10.46 26.26 11.71
N GLY A 118 -10.43 26.57 13.01
CA GLY A 118 -9.23 26.55 13.83
C GLY A 118 -8.52 27.90 13.90
N ALA A 119 -7.43 27.91 14.68
CA ALA A 119 -6.48 29.02 14.74
C ALA A 119 -5.74 29.17 13.39
N ASP A 120 -4.99 30.25 13.21
CA ASP A 120 -4.37 30.58 11.91
C ASP A 120 -3.42 29.48 11.41
N ASP A 121 -2.83 28.71 12.33
CA ASP A 121 -2.02 27.53 12.06
C ASP A 121 -2.81 26.35 11.47
N LEU A 122 -4.13 26.29 11.70
CA LEU A 122 -5.07 25.28 11.22
C LEU A 122 -5.76 25.66 9.89
N ARG A 123 -5.69 26.94 9.46
CA ARG A 123 -6.33 27.50 8.26
C ARG A 123 -5.69 27.12 6.92
N GLY A 124 -4.67 26.27 6.94
CA GLY A 124 -4.32 25.42 5.79
C GLY A 124 -3.31 25.96 4.76
N ILE A 125 -2.77 27.17 4.89
CA ILE A 125 -1.64 27.60 4.03
C ILE A 125 -0.34 26.93 4.52
N GLY A 126 0.34 26.21 3.64
CA GLY A 126 1.60 25.51 3.96
C GLY A 126 1.44 24.20 4.73
N GLN A 127 0.21 23.75 4.95
CA GLN A 127 -0.04 22.44 5.56
C GLN A 127 0.19 21.31 4.57
N ARG A 128 0.72 20.21 5.10
CA ARG A 128 1.14 19.07 4.30
C ARG A 128 0.99 17.80 5.11
N GLY A 129 0.55 16.73 4.48
CA GLY A 129 0.65 15.40 5.05
C GLY A 129 1.10 14.36 4.06
N LEU A 130 1.59 13.25 4.62
CA LEU A 130 1.96 12.04 3.90
C LEU A 130 0.96 10.94 4.23
N TRP A 131 0.29 10.43 3.20
CA TRP A 131 -0.55 9.24 3.30
C TRP A 131 0.30 8.07 2.84
N THR A 132 0.42 7.07 3.70
CA THR A 132 1.18 5.84 3.45
C THR A 132 0.23 4.67 3.60
N LEU A 133 -0.15 4.07 2.48
CA LEU A 133 -0.96 2.87 2.41
C LEU A 133 -0.05 1.65 2.33
N ARG A 134 -0.24 0.70 3.25
CA ARG A 134 0.40 -0.61 3.21
C ARG A 134 -0.65 -1.67 2.92
N ILE A 135 -0.36 -2.50 1.92
CA ILE A 135 -1.19 -3.65 1.53
C ILE A 135 -0.28 -4.88 1.58
N GLY A 136 -0.45 -5.71 2.61
CA GLY A 136 0.48 -6.80 2.91
C GLY A 136 1.92 -6.29 3.05
N ASN A 137 2.80 -6.68 2.12
CA ASN A 137 4.21 -6.27 2.11
C ASN A 137 4.52 -5.08 1.18
N GLN A 138 3.52 -4.53 0.50
CA GLN A 138 3.71 -3.40 -0.40
C GLN A 138 3.29 -2.10 0.27
N THR A 139 3.99 -1.01 -0.08
CA THR A 139 3.76 0.32 0.49
C THR A 139 3.66 1.34 -0.63
N TYR A 140 2.62 2.18 -0.57
CA TYR A 140 2.37 3.30 -1.46
C TYR A 140 2.28 4.55 -0.63
N SER A 141 2.91 5.65 -1.06
CA SER A 141 2.82 6.92 -0.35
C SER A 141 2.56 8.07 -1.30
N TRP A 142 1.72 9.01 -0.87
CA TRP A 142 1.47 10.26 -1.59
C TRP A 142 1.37 11.42 -0.62
N THR A 143 1.82 12.59 -1.06
CA THR A 143 1.69 13.84 -0.32
C THR A 143 0.38 14.52 -0.69
N ILE A 144 -0.31 15.09 0.29
CA ILE A 144 -1.42 16.02 0.09
C ILE A 144 -1.02 17.37 0.69
N ASN A 145 -1.19 18.43 -0.09
CA ASN A 145 -1.00 19.81 0.38
C ASN A 145 -2.37 20.45 0.61
N GLY A 146 -2.50 21.17 1.72
CA GLY A 146 -3.69 21.95 2.04
C GLY A 146 -3.72 23.31 1.34
N PRO A 147 -4.78 24.11 1.56
CA PRO A 147 -5.93 23.80 2.41
C PRO A 147 -6.94 22.88 1.72
N TYR A 148 -7.56 21.98 2.49
CA TYR A 148 -8.75 21.23 2.08
C TYR A 148 -10.04 21.96 2.53
N ASP A 149 -11.05 22.11 1.66
CA ASP A 149 -12.36 22.74 2.00
C ASP A 149 -13.54 21.78 1.72
N TYR A 150 -14.03 21.11 2.77
CA TYR A 150 -15.14 20.15 2.68
C TYR A 150 -16.48 20.74 2.22
N ARG A 151 -16.67 22.06 2.30
CA ARG A 151 -17.97 22.71 1.99
C ARG A 151 -18.09 23.14 0.54
N LYS A 152 -16.98 23.20 -0.21
CA LYS A 152 -16.94 23.66 -1.61
C LYS A 152 -16.65 22.53 -2.59
N ASN A 153 -17.38 21.42 -2.52
CA ASN A 153 -17.07 20.19 -3.28
C ASN A 153 -15.61 19.75 -3.06
N PRO A 154 -15.32 19.09 -1.93
CA PRO A 154 -14.01 18.99 -1.28
C PRO A 154 -12.84 19.43 -2.16
N THR A 155 -12.50 20.72 -2.14
CA THR A 155 -11.40 21.28 -2.92
C THR A 155 -10.09 21.09 -2.16
N GLY A 156 -9.00 20.80 -2.86
CA GLY A 156 -7.71 20.45 -2.24
C GLY A 156 -7.63 19.02 -1.69
N SER A 157 -8.69 18.20 -1.84
CA SER A 157 -8.59 16.76 -1.55
C SER A 157 -7.93 16.01 -2.69
N VAL A 158 -7.31 14.88 -2.33
CA VAL A 158 -6.74 13.93 -3.29
C VAL A 158 -7.43 12.61 -3.11
N ILE A 159 -7.95 12.08 -4.22
CA ILE A 159 -8.50 10.73 -4.29
C ILE A 159 -7.49 9.84 -5.01
N MET A 160 -7.18 8.70 -4.38
CA MET A 160 -6.39 7.61 -4.94
C MET A 160 -7.25 6.37 -5.06
N SER A 161 -7.21 5.71 -6.22
CA SER A 161 -7.90 4.45 -6.47
C SER A 161 -6.91 3.29 -6.46
N PHE A 162 -7.29 2.20 -5.82
CA PHE A 162 -6.50 0.99 -5.69
C PHE A 162 -7.32 -0.22 -6.12
N SER A 163 -6.66 -1.15 -6.82
CA SER A 163 -7.22 -2.45 -7.13
C SER A 163 -6.25 -3.54 -6.70
N ILE A 164 -6.76 -4.56 -6.02
CA ILE A 164 -6.01 -5.73 -5.60
C ILE A 164 -6.16 -6.77 -6.70
N SER A 165 -5.25 -6.76 -7.67
CA SER A 165 -5.25 -7.78 -8.73
C SER A 165 -4.29 -8.92 -8.40
N GLY A 166 -4.71 -10.16 -8.71
CA GLY A 166 -3.91 -11.36 -8.50
C GLY A 166 -4.48 -12.28 -7.42
N GLY A 167 -4.81 -13.50 -7.85
CA GLY A 167 -5.07 -14.66 -7.02
C GLY A 167 -4.51 -15.87 -7.78
N LYS A 168 -3.55 -16.56 -7.16
CA LYS A 168 -2.64 -17.61 -7.67
C LYS A 168 -1.28 -17.09 -8.17
N GLY A 169 -0.27 -17.15 -7.30
CA GLY A 169 1.11 -17.38 -7.74
C GLY A 169 1.96 -16.19 -8.19
N SER A 170 1.54 -14.95 -7.96
CA SER A 170 2.33 -13.76 -8.32
C SER A 170 2.04 -12.65 -7.31
N PRO A 171 3.03 -11.81 -6.93
CA PRO A 171 2.80 -10.72 -5.99
C PRO A 171 1.64 -9.88 -6.51
N PHE A 172 0.68 -9.61 -5.63
CA PHE A 172 -0.46 -8.74 -5.92
C PHE A 172 0.01 -7.55 -6.77
N ARG A 173 -0.58 -7.41 -7.96
CA ARG A 173 -0.31 -6.28 -8.84
C ARG A 173 -1.35 -5.24 -8.50
N PHE A 174 -0.93 -4.11 -7.97
CA PHE A 174 -1.82 -3.00 -7.70
C PHE A 174 -1.48 -1.87 -8.65
N SER A 175 -2.49 -1.39 -9.39
CA SER A 175 -2.40 -0.13 -10.09
C SER A 175 -2.93 0.97 -9.18
N ALA A 176 -2.14 2.03 -8.99
CA ALA A 176 -2.65 3.31 -8.54
C ALA A 176 -3.15 4.03 -9.80
N ASP A 177 -4.43 3.85 -10.13
CA ASP A 177 -4.88 4.12 -11.49
C ASP A 177 -5.23 5.60 -11.74
N GLN A 178 -5.50 6.36 -10.67
CA GLN A 178 -5.89 7.75 -10.82
C GLN A 178 -5.61 8.56 -9.55
N LEU A 179 -4.64 9.48 -9.63
CA LEU A 179 -4.54 10.59 -8.70
C LEU A 179 -5.46 11.69 -9.22
N ARG A 180 -6.61 11.89 -8.56
CA ARG A 180 -7.50 13.01 -8.86
C ARG A 180 -7.39 14.04 -7.74
N VAL A 181 -6.79 15.18 -8.05
CA VAL A 181 -6.88 16.36 -7.20
C VAL A 181 -8.22 17.03 -7.49
N ARG A 182 -9.11 17.12 -6.50
CA ARG A 182 -10.28 17.98 -6.62
C ARG A 182 -9.79 19.42 -6.50
N GLY A 183 -10.19 20.28 -7.45
CA GLY A 183 -9.59 21.59 -7.73
C GLY A 183 -9.05 22.35 -6.53
N ASN A 184 -7.93 23.04 -6.69
CA ASN A 184 -7.26 23.73 -5.59
C ASN A 184 -8.12 24.90 -5.07
N VAL A 185 -8.10 25.17 -3.76
CA VAL A 185 -8.84 26.31 -3.17
C VAL A 185 -8.26 27.66 -3.62
N SER A 186 -7.04 27.68 -4.17
CA SER A 186 -6.33 28.88 -4.63
C SER A 186 -6.67 29.28 -6.08
N GLY A 187 -7.93 29.16 -6.49
CA GLY A 187 -8.41 29.54 -7.82
C GLY A 187 -9.75 30.24 -7.73
N GLY A 188 -9.71 31.56 -7.51
CA GLY A 188 -10.84 32.47 -7.46
C GLY A 188 -10.39 33.83 -6.99
#